data_AF-A0A317EUK9-F1
#
_entry.id   AF-A0A317EUK9-F1
#
_cell.length_a   1.000
_cell.length_b   1.000
_cell.length_c   1.000
_cell.angle_alpha   90.00
_cell.angle_beta   90.00
_cell.angle_gamma   90.00
#
_symmetry.space_group_name_H-M   'P 1'
#
loop_
_entity.id
_entity.type
_entity.pdbx_description
1 polymer ?
#
loop_
_entity_poly.entity_id
_entity_poly.type
_entity_poly.pdbx_seq_one_letter_code
_entity_poly.pdbx_strand_id
1 'polypeptide(L)'
;MKKYISLLSVLLLNFTAFAQQDTMAYSAQRVKVNSLLAERSARFGQYDESLNKRTGIFGWQTKRDIKNSNEILRQVVLTDNNIFKELKVLMDYKDLQNQQKVAVADNSEARIENYRRTIKKLQDQNEQLKQTSKSGGKNLSNYIIAFLVLVMAGGFYFFNKKLKRYEKASV
;
A
#
# COMPACT_ATOMS: atom_id res chain seq x y z
N MET A 1 15.01 -28.18 -6.28
CA MET A 1 13.96 -27.64 -5.38
C MET A 1 14.45 -27.26 -3.99
N LYS A 2 15.21 -28.11 -3.27
CA LYS A 2 15.73 -27.80 -1.92
C LYS A 2 16.55 -26.49 -1.80
N LYS A 3 17.37 -26.16 -2.81
CA LYS A 3 18.16 -24.90 -2.85
C LYS A 3 17.29 -23.63 -2.90
N TYR A 4 16.19 -23.66 -3.67
CA TYR A 4 15.25 -22.52 -3.77
C TYR A 4 14.42 -22.35 -2.50
N ILE A 5 14.07 -23.46 -1.83
CA ILE A 5 13.37 -23.44 -0.53
C ILE A 5 14.26 -22.82 0.55
N SER A 6 15.55 -23.15 0.58
CA SER A 6 16.51 -22.54 1.52
C SER A 6 16.68 -21.04 1.27
N LEU A 7 16.73 -20.62 0.01
CA LEU A 7 16.85 -19.21 -0.38
C LEU A 7 15.60 -18.40 -0.02
N LEU A 8 14.41 -18.99 -0.20
CA LEU A 8 13.14 -18.41 0.22
C LEU A 8 13.05 -18.27 1.74
N SER A 9 13.54 -19.27 2.48
CA SER A 9 13.55 -19.25 3.95
C SER A 9 14.47 -18.16 4.51
N VAL A 10 15.65 -17.96 3.90
CA VAL A 10 16.55 -16.85 4.24
C VAL A 10 15.91 -15.49 3.92
N LEU A 11 15.20 -15.37 2.79
CA LEU A 11 14.52 -14.12 2.41
C LEU A 11 13.40 -13.75 3.40
N LEU A 12 12.65 -14.75 3.88
CA LEU A 12 11.55 -14.57 4.84
C LEU A 12 12.07 -14.16 6.24
N LEU A 13 13.21 -14.70 6.68
CA LEU A 13 13.81 -14.34 7.97
C LEU A 13 14.26 -12.86 8.00
N ASN A 14 14.84 -12.35 6.91
CA ASN A 14 15.27 -10.95 6.83
C ASN A 14 14.09 -9.97 6.94
N PHE A 15 12.91 -10.32 6.44
CA PHE A 15 11.72 -9.46 6.52
C PHE A 15 11.20 -9.26 7.95
N THR A 16 11.33 -10.27 8.81
CA THR A 16 10.88 -10.19 10.21
C THR A 16 11.77 -9.29 11.07
N ALA A 17 13.08 -9.23 10.78
CA ALA A 17 14.03 -8.45 11.55
C ALA A 17 13.78 -6.93 11.42
N PHE A 18 13.46 -6.44 10.22
CA PHE A 18 13.21 -5.02 9.97
C PHE A 18 11.90 -4.52 10.62
N ALA A 19 10.82 -5.31 10.60
CA ALA A 19 9.55 -4.92 11.22
C ALA A 19 9.61 -4.89 12.76
N GLN A 20 10.50 -5.70 13.36
CA GLN A 20 10.64 -5.78 14.81
C GLN A 20 11.43 -4.59 15.38
N GLN A 21 12.42 -4.07 14.64
CA GLN A 21 13.32 -3.02 15.14
C GLN A 21 12.59 -1.69 15.43
N ASP A 22 11.69 -1.29 14.55
CA ASP A 22 10.86 -0.08 14.72
C ASP A 22 9.88 -0.20 15.89
N THR A 23 9.30 -1.40 16.08
CA THR A 23 8.38 -1.70 17.19
C THR A 23 9.11 -1.70 18.55
N MET A 24 10.36 -2.18 18.59
CA MET A 24 11.17 -2.21 19.81
C MET A 24 11.62 -0.81 20.26
N ALA A 25 12.02 0.06 19.33
CA ALA A 25 12.39 1.44 19.67
C ALA A 25 11.19 2.24 20.23
N TYR A 26 10.03 2.13 19.58
CA TYR A 26 8.80 2.81 20.04
C TYR A 26 8.33 2.31 21.42
N SER A 27 8.38 0.99 21.65
CA SER A 27 7.98 0.40 22.92
C SER A 27 8.94 0.76 24.06
N ALA A 28 10.26 0.75 23.81
CA ALA A 28 11.27 1.21 24.78
C ALA A 28 11.07 2.68 25.16
N GLN A 29 10.78 3.53 24.16
CA GLN A 29 10.50 4.95 24.37
C GLN A 29 9.26 5.19 25.24
N ARG A 30 8.20 4.41 25.04
CA ARG A 30 7.01 4.44 25.90
C ARG A 30 7.28 4.02 27.34
N VAL A 31 8.09 2.98 27.53
CA VAL A 31 8.49 2.54 28.88
C VAL A 31 9.26 3.65 29.59
N LYS A 32 10.16 4.33 28.87
CA LYS A 32 10.91 5.48 29.39
C LYS A 32 10.00 6.66 29.78
N VAL A 33 8.99 6.98 28.97
CA VAL A 33 8.00 8.01 29.33
C VAL A 33 7.23 7.61 30.59
N ASN A 34 6.79 6.35 30.69
CA ASN A 34 6.08 5.88 31.87
C ASN A 34 6.94 5.91 33.14
N SER A 35 8.23 5.59 33.05
CA SER A 35 9.15 5.71 34.19
C SER A 35 9.32 7.17 34.62
N LEU A 36 9.44 8.10 33.67
CA LEU A 36 9.53 9.54 33.97
C LEU A 36 8.23 10.07 34.59
N LEU A 37 7.07 9.60 34.13
CA LEU A 37 5.77 9.96 34.72
C LEU A 37 5.63 9.44 36.16
N ALA A 38 6.08 8.22 36.44
CA ALA A 38 6.11 7.67 37.79
C ALA A 38 7.06 8.47 38.70
N GLU A 39 8.25 8.82 38.19
CA GLU A 39 9.20 9.67 38.90
C GLU A 39 8.63 11.05 39.21
N ARG A 40 7.96 11.68 38.23
CA ARG A 40 7.24 12.95 38.41
C ARG A 40 6.19 12.84 39.52
N SER A 41 5.38 11.79 39.50
CA SER A 41 4.33 11.58 40.49
C SER A 41 4.92 11.44 41.91
N ALA A 42 6.00 10.69 42.07
CA ALA A 42 6.70 10.56 43.34
C ALA A 42 7.30 11.90 43.82
N ARG A 43 7.96 12.65 42.94
CA ARG A 43 8.54 13.97 43.26
C ARG A 43 7.48 15.00 43.61
N PHE A 44 6.33 14.96 42.93
CA PHE A 44 5.21 15.84 43.25
C PHE A 44 4.58 15.50 44.61
N GLY A 45 4.48 14.21 44.95
CA GLY A 45 4.09 13.79 46.30
C GLY A 45 5.04 14.31 47.39
N GLN A 46 6.36 14.22 47.16
CA GLN A 46 7.38 14.78 48.07
C GLN A 46 7.28 16.31 48.19
N TYR A 47 6.94 17.00 47.09
CA TYR A 47 6.71 18.44 47.11
C TYR A 47 5.51 18.78 48.01
N ASP A 48 4.39 18.09 47.85
CA ASP A 48 3.19 18.29 48.66
C ASP A 48 3.44 18.02 50.16
N GLU A 49 4.16 16.94 50.48
CA GLU A 49 4.62 16.67 51.84
C GLU A 49 5.55 17.79 52.37
N SER A 50 6.43 18.32 51.53
CA SER A 50 7.36 19.39 51.92
C SER A 50 6.66 20.72 52.19
N LEU A 51 5.54 21.01 51.51
CA LEU A 51 4.72 22.19 51.79
C LEU A 51 4.09 22.11 53.19
N ASN A 52 3.74 20.91 53.65
CA ASN A 52 3.14 20.69 54.96
C ASN A 52 4.17 20.63 56.11
N LYS A 53 5.47 20.51 55.81
CA LYS A 53 6.52 20.51 56.84
C LYS A 53 6.74 21.90 57.41
N ARG A 54 6.53 22.05 58.72
CA ARG A 54 6.80 23.29 59.48
C ARG A 54 7.75 22.96 60.62
N THR A 55 9.05 23.18 60.43
CA THR A 55 10.08 22.85 61.44
C THR A 55 10.48 24.02 62.33
N GLY A 56 9.85 25.19 62.16
CA GLY A 56 10.11 26.36 63.00
C GLY A 56 9.55 26.18 64.40
N ILE A 57 10.22 26.80 65.38
CA ILE A 57 9.94 26.72 66.83
C ILE A 57 8.49 27.10 67.20
N PHE A 58 7.80 27.85 66.34
CA PHE A 58 6.40 28.28 66.55
C PHE A 58 5.42 27.69 65.52
N GLY A 59 5.79 26.60 64.83
CA GLY A 59 4.96 26.02 63.77
C GLY A 59 4.95 26.84 62.46
N TRP A 60 5.97 27.68 62.25
CA TRP A 60 6.17 28.45 61.00
C TRP A 60 7.13 27.68 60.09
N GLN A 61 6.97 27.85 58.78
CA GLN A 61 7.94 27.33 57.83
C GLN A 61 9.26 28.08 57.96
N THR A 62 10.36 27.33 58.02
CA THR A 62 11.69 27.94 58.04
C THR A 62 12.16 28.22 56.61
N LYS A 63 13.15 29.12 56.46
CA LYS A 63 13.82 29.35 55.16
C LYS A 63 14.38 28.06 54.56
N ARG A 64 14.82 27.11 55.40
CA ARG A 64 15.32 25.79 54.99
C ARG A 64 14.21 24.92 54.40
N ASP A 65 13.02 24.93 55.01
CA ASP A 65 11.85 24.18 54.52
C ASP A 65 11.40 24.72 53.15
N ILE A 66 11.34 26.04 53.00
CA ILE A 66 11.00 26.71 51.73
C ILE A 66 12.05 26.43 50.64
N LYS A 67 13.34 26.44 50.98
CA LYS A 67 14.40 26.13 50.02
C LYS A 67 14.30 24.68 49.54
N ASN A 68 13.96 23.76 50.44
CA ASN A 68 13.80 22.34 50.09
C ASN A 68 12.59 22.12 49.18
N SER A 69 11.43 22.71 49.49
CA SER A 69 10.25 22.59 48.62
C SER A 69 10.48 23.20 47.24
N ASN A 70 11.18 24.34 47.16
CA ASN A 70 11.51 24.97 45.89
C ASN A 70 12.50 24.12 45.06
N GLU A 71 13.48 23.47 45.69
CA GLU A 71 14.38 22.55 44.99
C GLU A 71 13.61 21.33 44.46
N ILE A 72 12.68 20.76 45.23
CA ILE A 72 11.82 19.65 44.75
C ILE A 72 10.98 20.12 43.55
N LEU A 73 10.40 21.33 43.62
CA LEU A 73 9.65 21.91 42.51
C LEU A 73 10.51 22.09 41.25
N ARG A 74 11.75 22.57 41.41
CA ARG A 74 12.72 22.66 40.31
C ARG A 74 12.96 21.30 39.66
N GLN A 75 13.13 20.25 40.47
CA GLN A 75 13.31 18.89 39.96
C GLN A 75 12.07 18.35 39.24
N VAL A 76 10.86 18.66 39.71
CA VAL A 76 9.61 18.35 39.01
C VAL A 76 9.59 19.01 37.64
N VAL A 77 9.90 20.31 37.54
CA VAL A 77 9.93 21.04 36.26
C VAL A 77 10.96 20.45 35.28
N LEU A 78 12.15 20.08 35.77
CA LEU A 78 13.16 19.41 34.93
C LEU A 78 12.68 18.04 34.43
N THR A 79 12.00 17.28 35.29
CA THR A 79 11.38 16.00 34.91
C THR A 79 10.28 16.21 33.86
N ASP A 80 9.46 17.25 34.01
CA ASP A 80 8.41 17.61 33.05
C ASP A 80 8.99 17.98 31.69
N ASN A 81 10.07 18.75 31.64
CA ASN A 81 10.77 19.06 30.39
C ASN A 81 11.29 17.81 29.68
N ASN A 82 11.83 16.84 30.44
CA ASN A 82 12.26 15.57 29.89
C ASN A 82 11.06 14.78 29.34
N ILE A 83 9.94 14.71 30.07
CA ILE A 83 8.70 14.07 29.61
C ILE A 83 8.23 14.70 28.29
N PHE A 84 8.19 16.03 28.19
CA PHE A 84 7.79 16.73 26.98
C PHE A 84 8.68 16.41 25.78
N LYS A 85 10.01 16.34 26.00
CA LYS A 85 10.95 15.97 24.95
C LYS A 85 10.68 14.56 24.43
N GLU A 86 10.49 13.58 25.32
CA GLU A 86 10.26 12.20 24.92
C GLU A 86 8.87 11.99 24.30
N LEU A 87 7.85 12.72 24.76
CA LEU A 87 6.51 12.73 24.16
C LEU A 87 6.51 13.33 22.75
N LYS A 88 7.29 14.40 22.53
CA LYS A 88 7.45 14.99 21.19
C LYS A 88 8.04 13.98 20.20
N VAL A 89 9.07 13.24 20.61
CA VAL A 89 9.65 12.17 19.78
C VAL A 89 8.62 11.10 19.42
N LEU A 90 7.75 10.70 20.36
CA LEU A 90 6.66 9.76 20.09
C LEU A 90 5.61 10.32 19.12
N MET A 91 5.31 11.62 19.20
CA MET A 91 4.38 12.31 18.30
C MET A 91 4.95 12.39 16.89
N ASP A 92 6.20 12.86 16.74
CA ASP A 92 6.89 12.97 15.45
C ASP A 92 6.95 11.60 14.75
N TYR A 93 7.22 10.52 15.49
CA TYR A 93 7.22 9.15 14.95
C TYR A 93 5.83 8.71 14.45
N LYS A 94 4.76 9.08 15.16
CA LYS A 94 3.38 8.78 14.75
C LYS A 94 2.98 9.58 13.50
N ASP A 95 3.38 10.85 13.44
CA ASP A 95 3.10 11.71 12.29
C ASP A 95 3.82 11.22 11.04
N LEU A 96 5.08 10.79 11.16
CA LEU A 96 5.83 10.16 10.06
C LEU A 96 5.11 8.89 9.55
N GLN A 97 4.66 8.02 10.45
CA GLN A 97 3.89 6.83 10.05
C GLN A 97 2.58 7.21 9.35
N ASN A 98 1.89 8.25 9.82
CA ASN A 98 0.63 8.69 9.23
C ASN A 98 0.85 9.27 7.81
N GLN A 99 1.88 10.11 7.64
CA GLN A 99 2.27 10.64 6.35
C GLN A 99 2.63 9.53 5.35
N GLN A 100 3.36 8.51 5.78
CA GLN A 100 3.67 7.35 4.92
C GLN A 100 2.39 6.61 4.49
N LYS A 101 1.44 6.39 5.41
CA LYS A 101 0.16 5.73 5.08
C LYS A 101 -0.65 6.53 4.07
N VAL A 102 -0.77 7.84 4.26
CA VAL A 102 -1.49 8.74 3.34
C VAL A 102 -0.80 8.75 1.97
N ALA A 103 0.52 8.91 1.93
CA ALA A 103 1.27 8.88 0.68
C ALA A 103 1.13 7.54 -0.07
N VAL A 104 1.12 6.41 0.64
CA VAL A 104 0.89 5.09 0.03
C VAL A 104 -0.54 4.97 -0.51
N ALA A 105 -1.54 5.47 0.22
CA ALA A 105 -2.93 5.47 -0.23
C ALA A 105 -3.10 6.31 -1.51
N ASP A 106 -2.60 7.55 -1.53
CA ASP A 106 -2.67 8.46 -2.68
C ASP A 106 -1.98 7.84 -3.92
N ASN A 107 -0.79 7.28 -3.74
CA ASN A 107 -0.07 6.59 -4.82
C ASN A 107 -0.82 5.34 -5.30
N SER A 108 -1.48 4.62 -4.40
CA SER A 108 -2.29 3.45 -4.75
C SER A 108 -3.53 3.85 -5.56
N GLU A 109 -4.26 4.89 -5.15
CA GLU A 109 -5.42 5.40 -5.89
C GLU A 109 -5.04 5.88 -7.28
N ALA A 110 -3.95 6.65 -7.41
CA ALA A 110 -3.43 7.10 -8.70
C ALA A 110 -3.06 5.91 -9.61
N ARG A 111 -2.46 4.85 -9.06
CA ARG A 111 -2.15 3.62 -9.81
C ARG A 111 -3.41 2.87 -10.24
N ILE A 112 -4.39 2.72 -9.35
CA ILE A 112 -5.67 2.07 -9.64
C ILE A 112 -6.41 2.81 -10.75
N GLU A 113 -6.44 4.14 -10.71
CA GLU A 113 -7.07 4.96 -11.73
C GLU A 113 -6.37 4.81 -13.09
N ASN A 114 -5.03 4.80 -13.10
CA ASN A 114 -4.26 4.55 -14.32
C ASN A 114 -4.53 3.14 -14.89
N TYR A 115 -4.59 2.11 -14.05
CA TYR A 115 -4.95 0.76 -14.49
C TYR A 115 -6.37 0.70 -15.05
N ARG A 116 -7.35 1.35 -14.40
CA ARG A 116 -8.73 1.46 -14.89
C ARG A 116 -8.78 2.10 -16.28
N ARG A 117 -8.04 3.19 -16.50
CA ARG A 117 -7.95 3.85 -17.81
C ARG A 117 -7.34 2.94 -18.88
N THR A 118 -6.27 2.22 -18.55
CA THR A 118 -5.64 1.27 -19.48
C THR A 118 -6.57 0.11 -19.82
N ILE A 119 -7.25 -0.46 -18.83
CA ILE A 119 -8.24 -1.53 -19.05
C ILE A 119 -9.37 -1.03 -19.96
N LYS A 120 -9.89 0.17 -19.73
CA LYS A 120 -10.92 0.76 -20.59
C LYS A 120 -10.44 0.94 -22.03
N LYS A 121 -9.24 1.49 -22.23
CA LYS A 121 -8.63 1.60 -23.56
C LYS A 121 -8.49 0.24 -24.26
N LEU A 122 -8.08 -0.79 -23.53
CA LEU A 122 -7.97 -2.16 -24.06
C LEU A 122 -9.34 -2.75 -24.42
N GLN A 123 -10.38 -2.47 -23.62
CA GLN A 123 -11.75 -2.88 -23.92
C GLN A 123 -12.27 -2.18 -25.17
N ASP A 124 -12.12 -0.86 -25.27
CA ASP A 124 -12.53 -0.07 -26.44
C ASP A 124 -11.82 -0.56 -27.71
N GLN A 125 -10.51 -0.83 -27.64
CA GLN A 125 -9.74 -1.39 -28.75
C GLN A 125 -10.22 -2.79 -29.15
N ASN A 126 -10.55 -3.65 -28.17
CA ASN A 126 -11.05 -5.00 -28.43
C ASN A 126 -12.44 -4.95 -29.08
N GLU A 127 -13.32 -4.06 -28.63
CA GLU A 127 -14.62 -3.83 -29.26
C GLU A 127 -14.49 -3.30 -30.69
N GLN A 128 -13.60 -2.33 -30.92
CA GLN A 128 -13.30 -1.83 -32.27
C GLN A 128 -12.81 -2.96 -33.18
N LEU A 129 -11.81 -3.74 -32.75
CA LEU A 129 -11.29 -4.88 -33.50
C LEU A 129 -12.37 -5.93 -33.81
N LYS A 130 -13.26 -6.22 -32.85
CA LYS A 130 -14.40 -7.11 -33.08
C LYS A 130 -15.38 -6.54 -34.10
N GLN A 131 -15.64 -5.23 -34.08
CA GLN A 131 -16.49 -4.59 -35.07
C GLN A 131 -15.84 -4.61 -36.47
N THR A 132 -14.53 -4.32 -36.58
CA THR A 132 -13.81 -4.38 -37.86
C THR A 132 -13.74 -5.81 -38.41
N SER A 133 -13.55 -6.81 -37.54
CA SER A 133 -13.57 -8.22 -37.93
C SER A 133 -14.96 -8.68 -38.41
N LYS A 134 -16.03 -8.22 -37.75
CA LYS A 134 -17.41 -8.50 -38.16
C LYS A 134 -17.80 -7.83 -39.50
N SER A 135 -17.23 -6.67 -39.82
CA SER A 135 -17.51 -5.98 -41.09
C SER A 135 -16.65 -6.50 -42.26
N GLY A 136 -15.39 -6.90 -42.01
CA GLY A 136 -14.46 -7.35 -43.07
C GLY A 136 -14.73 -8.73 -43.65
N GLY A 137 -15.38 -9.64 -42.90
CA GLY A 137 -15.54 -11.05 -43.32
C GLY A 137 -16.66 -11.35 -44.32
N LYS A 138 -17.67 -10.47 -44.44
CA LYS A 138 -18.87 -10.77 -45.27
C LYS A 138 -18.65 -10.61 -46.77
N ASN A 139 -17.76 -9.71 -47.19
CA ASN A 139 -17.59 -9.43 -48.62
C ASN A 139 -16.72 -10.47 -49.31
N LEU A 140 -15.60 -10.89 -48.71
CA LEU A 140 -14.69 -11.86 -49.31
C LEU A 140 -15.34 -13.24 -49.52
N SER A 141 -16.17 -13.70 -48.57
CA SER A 141 -16.88 -14.98 -48.68
C SER A 141 -17.85 -15.00 -49.86
N ASN A 142 -18.61 -13.91 -50.08
CA ASN A 142 -19.55 -13.81 -51.20
C ASN A 142 -18.85 -13.82 -52.58
N TYR A 143 -17.70 -13.15 -52.71
CA TYR A 143 -16.93 -13.19 -53.96
C TYR A 143 -16.33 -14.57 -54.25
N ILE A 144 -15.86 -15.27 -53.22
CA ILE A 144 -15.32 -16.64 -53.36
C ILE A 144 -16.44 -17.60 -53.79
N ILE A 145 -17.63 -17.51 -53.19
CA ILE A 145 -18.78 -18.34 -53.54
C ILE A 145 -19.24 -18.07 -54.98
N ALA A 146 -19.33 -16.80 -55.39
CA ALA A 146 -19.71 -16.44 -56.76
C ALA A 146 -18.72 -16.98 -57.80
N PHE A 147 -17.42 -16.92 -57.52
CA PHE A 147 -16.38 -17.47 -58.39
C PHE A 147 -16.49 -19.00 -58.53
N LEU A 148 -16.73 -19.72 -57.43
CA LEU A 148 -16.86 -21.17 -57.42
C LEU A 148 -18.07 -21.66 -58.24
N VAL A 149 -19.21 -20.95 -58.15
CA VAL A 149 -20.40 -21.22 -58.96
C VAL A 149 -20.13 -21.00 -60.45
N LEU A 150 -19.38 -19.95 -60.80
CA LEU A 150 -19.04 -19.64 -62.19
C LEU A 150 -18.13 -20.71 -62.81
N VAL A 151 -17.15 -21.21 -62.06
CA VAL A 151 -16.28 -22.31 -62.49
C VAL A 151 -17.07 -23.61 -62.67
N MET A 152 -18.00 -23.93 -61.76
CA MET A 152 -18.86 -25.11 -61.91
C MET A 152 -19.80 -25.00 -63.12
N ALA A 153 -20.42 -23.85 -63.33
CA ALA A 153 -21.29 -23.63 -64.48
C ALA A 153 -20.52 -23.67 -65.81
N GLY A 154 -19.33 -23.06 -65.86
CA GLY A 154 -18.45 -23.10 -67.02
C GLY A 154 -17.93 -24.51 -67.32
N GLY A 155 -17.52 -25.25 -66.29
CA GLY A 155 -17.10 -26.64 -66.38
C GLY A 155 -18.24 -27.55 -66.88
N PHE A 156 -19.43 -27.42 -66.32
CA PHE A 156 -20.61 -28.18 -66.74
C PHE A 156 -20.99 -27.90 -68.20
N TYR A 157 -20.95 -26.62 -68.63
CA TYR A 157 -21.20 -26.25 -70.02
C TYR A 157 -20.16 -26.85 -70.97
N PHE A 158 -18.88 -26.81 -70.59
CA PHE A 158 -17.79 -27.38 -71.40
C PHE A 158 -17.90 -28.91 -71.50
N PHE A 159 -18.18 -29.61 -70.40
CA PHE A 159 -18.39 -31.05 -70.40
C PHE A 159 -19.61 -31.47 -71.22
N ASN A 160 -20.74 -30.76 -71.11
CA ASN A 160 -21.93 -31.04 -71.92
C ASN A 160 -21.67 -30.79 -73.42
N LYS A 161 -20.90 -29.76 -73.78
CA LYS A 161 -20.51 -29.50 -75.16
C LYS A 161 -19.57 -30.59 -75.70
N LYS A 162 -18.70 -31.15 -74.85
CA LYS A 162 -17.81 -32.26 -75.22
C LYS A 162 -18.59 -33.56 -75.43
N LEU A 163 -19.56 -33.88 -74.55
CA LEU A 163 -20.41 -35.07 -74.69
C LEU A 163 -21.22 -35.07 -75.99
N LYS A 164 -21.85 -33.94 -76.35
CA LYS A 164 -22.61 -33.79 -77.60
C LYS A 164 -21.73 -33.91 -78.87
N ARG A 165 -20.42 -33.68 -78.76
CA ARG A 165 -19.48 -33.89 -79.88
C ARG A 165 -19.13 -35.36 -80.07
N TYR A 166 -19.06 -36.16 -79.00
CA TYR A 166 -18.83 -37.60 -79.10
C TYR A 166 -20.06 -38.34 -79.65
N GLU A 167 -21.26 -37.92 -79.28
CA GLU A 167 -22.52 -38.51 -79.77
C GLU A 167 -22.77 -38.25 -81.28
N LYS A 168 -22.20 -37.17 -81.84
CA LYS A 168 -22.25 -36.86 -83.29
C LYS A 168 -21.12 -37.49 -84.11
N ALA A 169 -20.10 -38.08 -83.46
CA ALA A 169 -18.99 -38.75 -84.15
C ALA A 169 -19.18 -40.28 -84.26
N SER A 170 -20.26 -40.82 -83.68
CA SER A 170 -20.59 -42.24 -83.68
C SER A 170 -21.85 -42.55 -84.51
N VAL A 171 -22.07 -41.81 -85.60
CA VAL A 171 -23.05 -42.13 -86.67
C VAL A 171 -22.33 -42.04 -88.00
#